data_AF-A0A920APD1-F1
#
_entry.id   AF-A0A920APD1-F1
#
_cell.length_a   1.000
_cell.length_b   1.000
_cell.length_c   1.000
_cell.angle_alpha   90.00
_cell.angle_beta   90.00
_cell.angle_gamma   90.00
#
_symmetry.space_group_name_H-M   'P 1'
#
loop_
_entity.id
_entity.type
_entity.pdbx_description
1 polymer ?
#
loop_
_entity_poly.entity_id
_entity_poly.type
_entity_poly.pdbx_seq_one_letter_code
_entity_poly.pdbx_strand_id
1 'polypeptide(L)' 'MNAEKNCVFEGWRRNDLVRNGVYYEAINSSQPIWSNSGNPQPQYTPNEIRWPIPASELQINSKLVQNEGYD' A
#
# COMPACT_ATOMS: atom_id res chain seq x y z
N MET A 1 15.64 -14.78 -13.68
CA MET A 1 14.20 -15.18 -13.69
C MET A 1 13.51 -14.22 -12.74
N ASN A 2 12.73 -13.27 -13.26
CA ASN A 2 12.23 -12.14 -12.47
C ASN A 2 11.03 -12.62 -11.64
N ALA A 3 11.07 -12.44 -10.32
CA ALA A 3 10.04 -12.89 -9.37
C ALA A 3 8.61 -12.44 -9.75
N GLU A 4 8.50 -11.30 -10.43
CA GLU A 4 7.24 -10.71 -10.90
C GLU A 4 6.40 -11.63 -11.80
N LYS A 5 7.02 -12.50 -12.61
CA LYS A 5 6.28 -13.34 -13.57
C LYS A 5 5.66 -14.60 -12.96
N ASN A 6 6.18 -15.07 -11.83
CA ASN A 6 5.77 -16.35 -11.24
C ASN A 6 4.87 -16.20 -10.01
N CYS A 7 4.75 -14.99 -9.47
CA CYS A 7 4.01 -14.70 -8.24
C CYS A 7 2.84 -13.71 -8.49
N VAL A 8 2.30 -13.71 -9.71
CA VAL A 8 1.19 -12.84 -10.07
C VAL A 8 -0.04 -13.24 -9.25
N PHE A 9 -0.67 -12.26 -8.61
CA PHE A 9 -1.83 -12.42 -7.71
C PHE A 9 -1.58 -13.12 -6.37
N GLU A 10 -0.34 -13.42 -6.03
CA GLU A 10 0.03 -14.00 -4.72
C GLU A 10 0.27 -12.94 -3.63
N GLY A 11 0.03 -11.66 -3.91
CA GLY A 11 0.13 -10.57 -2.93
C GLY A 11 1.53 -9.94 -2.78
N TRP A 12 2.56 -10.44 -3.47
CA TRP A 12 3.92 -9.92 -3.37
C TRP A 12 4.13 -8.54 -4.00
N ARG A 13 3.29 -8.19 -5.00
CA ARG A 13 3.51 -7.00 -5.83
C ARG A 13 3.59 -5.71 -5.02
N ARG A 14 2.70 -5.51 -4.05
CA ARG A 14 2.72 -4.30 -3.20
C ARG A 14 4.00 -4.21 -2.39
N ASN A 15 4.40 -5.30 -1.75
CA ASN A 15 5.59 -5.34 -0.91
C ASN A 15 6.87 -5.07 -1.72
N ASP A 16 6.98 -5.64 -2.93
CA ASP A 16 8.12 -5.38 -3.80
C ASP A 16 8.18 -3.93 -4.29
N LEU A 17 7.04 -3.36 -4.68
CA LEU A 17 6.96 -1.96 -5.08
C LEU A 17 7.35 -1.01 -3.94
N VAL A 18 6.90 -1.29 -2.72
CA VAL A 18 7.25 -0.51 -1.52
C VAL A 18 8.74 -0.65 -1.20
N ARG A 19 9.27 -1.88 -1.20
CA ARG A 19 10.70 -2.15 -0.92
C ARG A 19 11.62 -1.47 -1.93
N ASN A 20 11.20 -1.38 -3.18
CA ASN A 20 11.97 -0.73 -4.25
C ASN A 20 11.69 0.79 -4.34
N GLY A 21 10.82 1.35 -3.49
CA GLY A 21 10.53 2.80 -3.46
C GLY A 21 9.69 3.32 -4.64
N VAL A 22 9.15 2.44 -5.48
CA VAL A 22 8.43 2.79 -6.73
C VAL A 22 6.91 2.63 -6.61
N TYR A 23 6.38 2.42 -5.40
CA TYR A 23 4.95 2.18 -5.19
C TYR A 23 4.08 3.35 -5.64
N TYR A 24 4.45 4.58 -5.27
CA TYR A 24 3.68 5.78 -5.61
C TYR A 24 3.57 5.98 -7.14
N GLU A 25 4.68 5.82 -7.85
CA GLU A 25 4.72 5.88 -9.31
C GLU A 25 3.89 4.76 -9.96
N ALA A 26 3.94 3.55 -9.39
CA ALA A 26 3.25 2.38 -9.92
C ALA A 26 1.72 2.43 -9.74
N ILE A 27 1.21 3.13 -8.72
CA ILE A 27 -0.23 3.35 -8.55
C ILE A 27 -0.76 4.51 -9.39
N ASN A 28 0.12 5.28 -10.04
CA ASN A 28 -0.29 6.33 -10.97
C ASN A 28 -0.89 5.71 -12.23
N SER A 29 -2.21 5.64 -12.28
CA SER A 29 -2.91 5.08 -13.44
C SER A 29 -3.25 6.20 -14.42
N SER A 30 -2.66 6.15 -15.62
CA SER A 30 -3.04 6.98 -16.77
C SER A 30 -3.86 6.20 -17.81
N GLN A 31 -4.59 5.17 -17.37
CA GLN A 31 -5.31 4.25 -18.26
C GLN A 31 -6.28 5.01 -19.20
N PRO A 32 -6.37 4.63 -20.48
CA PRO A 32 -7.27 5.26 -21.43
C PRO A 32 -8.76 5.08 -21.07
N ILE A 33 -9.59 5.99 -21.59
CA ILE A 33 -11.00 6.30 -21.25
C ILE A 33 -11.97 5.09 -21.16
N TRP A 34 -11.60 3.91 -21.68
CA TRP A 34 -12.45 2.72 -21.64
C TRP A 34 -12.46 2.00 -20.27
N SER A 35 -11.61 2.41 -19.33
CA SER A 35 -11.59 1.89 -17.96
C SER A 35 -12.21 2.88 -16.98
N ASN A 36 -13.24 2.44 -16.24
CA ASN A 36 -13.84 3.21 -15.15
C ASN A 36 -13.01 3.19 -13.85
N SER A 37 -11.82 2.57 -13.86
CA SER A 37 -11.03 2.34 -12.63
C SER A 37 -10.39 3.60 -12.04
N GLY A 38 -10.39 4.74 -12.76
CA GLY A 38 -9.83 6.00 -12.28
C GLY A 38 -8.32 5.96 -12.01
N ASN A 39 -7.81 7.06 -11.46
CA ASN A 39 -6.45 7.11 -10.91
C ASN A 39 -6.54 7.01 -9.38
N PRO A 40 -6.00 5.96 -8.74
CA PRO A 40 -6.03 5.82 -7.28
C PRO A 40 -4.99 6.68 -6.56
N GLN A 41 -3.98 7.20 -7.27
CA GLN A 41 -2.90 8.01 -6.68
C GLN A 41 -3.39 9.25 -5.89
N PRO A 42 -4.43 10.00 -6.32
CA PRO A 42 -4.90 11.18 -5.58
C PRO A 42 -5.58 10.85 -4.25
N GLN A 43 -6.05 9.62 -4.06
CA GLN A 43 -6.64 9.17 -2.78
C GLN A 43 -5.61 8.55 -1.83
N TYR A 44 -4.38 8.34 -2.31
CA TYR A 44 -3.32 7.70 -1.56
C TYR A 44 -2.53 8.72 -0.72
N THR A 45 -2.33 8.38 0.55
CA THR A 45 -1.50 9.11 1.52
C THR A 45 -0.26 8.30 1.89
N PRO A 46 0.92 8.92 2.13
CA PRO A 46 2.17 8.19 2.33
C PRO A 46 2.16 7.16 3.49
N ASN A 47 1.39 7.41 4.55
CA ASN A 47 1.25 6.51 5.69
C ASN A 47 0.55 5.19 5.32
N GLU A 48 -0.26 5.17 4.26
CA GLU A 48 -0.96 3.97 3.76
C GLU A 48 -0.03 2.92 3.13
N ILE A 49 1.28 3.16 3.08
CA ILE A 49 2.26 2.08 2.85
C ILE A 49 2.17 1.03 3.97
N ARG A 50 1.86 1.44 5.20
CA ARG A 50 1.75 0.55 6.38
C ARG A 50 0.29 0.47 6.82
N TRP A 51 -0.14 -0.70 7.25
CA TRP A 51 -1.46 -0.82 7.88
C TRP A 51 -1.42 -0.23 9.30
N PRO A 52 -2.52 0.35 9.80
CA PRO A 52 -2.61 0.78 11.19
C PRO A 52 -2.52 -0.42 12.11
N ILE A 53 -1.95 -0.20 13.30
CA ILE A 53 -2.05 -1.15 14.40
C ILE A 53 -3.54 -1.25 14.79
N PRO A 54 -4.10 -2.47 14.96
CA PRO A 54 -5.50 -2.63 15.35
C PRO A 54 -5.82 -1.92 16.68
N ALA A 55 -6.97 -1.26 16.74
CA ALA A 55 -7.39 -0.51 17.92
C ALA A 55 -7.48 -1.38 19.19
N SER A 56 -7.85 -2.66 19.06
CA SER A 56 -7.85 -3.62 20.16
C SER A 56 -6.46 -3.81 20.78
N GLU A 57 -5.41 -3.83 19.97
CA GLU A 57 -4.02 -4.00 20.44
C GLU A 57 -3.53 -2.75 21.18
N LEU A 58 -3.90 -1.56 20.69
CA LEU A 58 -3.58 -0.27 21.33
C LEU A 58 -4.28 -0.12 22.69
N GLN A 59 -5.49 -0.66 22.82
CA GLN A 59 -6.24 -0.63 24.10
C GLN A 59 -5.65 -1.59 25.15
N ILE A 60 -5.10 -2.72 24.72
CA ILE A 60 -4.56 -3.74 25.62
C ILE A 60 -3.14 -3.35 26.09
N ASN A 61 -2.31 -2.79 25.22
CA ASN A 61 -0.93 -2.46 25.53
C ASN A 61 -0.68 -0.94 25.54
N SER A 62 -0.66 -0.35 26.72
CA SER A 62 -0.44 1.09 26.92
C SER A 62 0.94 1.62 26.50
N LYS A 63 1.89 0.73 26.18
CA LYS A 63 3.21 1.10 25.64
C LYS A 63 3.25 1.09 24.11
N LEU A 64 2.21 0.59 23.45
CA LEU A 64 2.15 0.51 22.00
C LEU A 64 1.81 1.88 21.43
N VAL A 65 2.63 2.36 20.49
CA VAL A 65 2.43 3.63 19.79
C VAL A 65 1.99 3.34 18.37
N GLN A 66 0.95 4.03 17.90
CA GLN A 66 0.43 3.88 16.54
C GLN A 66 1.48 4.32 15.50
N ASN A 67 1.37 3.75 14.29
CA ASN A 67 2.15 4.16 13.13
C ASN A 67 1.86 5.62 12.77
N GLU A 68 2.90 6.37 12.38
CA GLU A 68 2.76 7.77 11.96
C GLU A 68 1.71 7.94 10.86
N GLY A 69 0.84 8.95 11.01
CA GLY A 69 -0.24 9.25 10.07
C GLY A 69 -1.54 8.48 10.32
N TYR A 70 -1.58 7.61 11.34
CA TYR A 70 -2.81 6.99 11.83
C TYR A 70 -3.14 7.49 13.24
N ASP A 71 -4.42 7.76 13.49
CA ASP A 71 -4.97 8.15 14.80
C ASP A 71 -5.40 6.93 15.63
#